data_AF-A0A2S7N0R6-F1
#
_entry.id   AF-A0A2S7N0R6-F1
#
_cell.length_a   1.000
_cell.length_b   1.000
_cell.length_c   1.000
_cell.angle_alpha   90.00
_cell.angle_beta   90.00
_cell.angle_gamma   90.00
#
_symmetry.space_group_name_H-M   'P 1'
#
loop_
_entity.id
_entity.type
_entity.pdbx_description
1 polymer ?
#
loop_
_entity_poly.entity_id
_entity_poly.type
_entity_poly.pdbx_seq_one_letter_code
_entity_poly.pdbx_strand_id
1 'polypeptide(L)'
;MNLVKFFGLQFLLFGVVLLTNFYLDSYISKPFTFTDFIAIIIGLLIIIPVFILYGKLDKRLKPIPIFIVILLIILAMVFASIFTAFMTGEVQF
;
A
#
# COMPACT_ATOMS: atom_id res chain seq x y z
N MET A 1 -15.90 6.37 14.70
CA MET A 1 -14.57 5.72 14.86
C MET A 1 -14.29 4.61 13.85
N ASN A 2 -15.26 3.80 13.41
CA ASN A 2 -14.99 2.71 12.45
C ASN A 2 -14.53 3.21 11.07
N LEU A 3 -15.06 4.35 10.62
CA LEU A 3 -14.64 5.02 9.37
C LEU A 3 -13.16 5.44 9.39
N VAL A 4 -12.71 6.06 10.49
CA VAL A 4 -11.31 6.48 10.67
C VAL A 4 -10.38 5.27 10.71
N LYS A 5 -10.81 4.18 11.39
CA LYS A 5 -10.06 2.92 11.42
C LYS A 5 -9.95 2.29 10.03
N PHE A 6 -11.05 2.28 9.28
CA PHE A 6 -11.06 1.79 7.90
C PHE A 6 -10.16 2.63 7.00
N PHE A 7 -10.27 3.95 7.07
CA PHE A 7 -9.40 4.88 6.34
C PHE A 7 -7.92 4.65 6.65
N GLY A 8 -7.54 4.59 7.93
CA GLY A 8 -6.16 4.37 8.33
C GLY A 8 -5.63 3.01 7.85
N LEU A 9 -6.48 1.99 7.85
CA LEU A 9 -6.14 0.65 7.38
C LEU A 9 -5.95 0.61 5.85
N GLN A 10 -6.80 1.30 5.07
CA GLN A 10 -6.61 1.48 3.63
C GLN A 10 -5.36 2.30 3.30
N PHE A 11 -5.15 3.38 4.04
CA PHE A 11 -3.99 4.26 3.87
C PHE A 11 -2.69 3.49 4.10
N LEU A 12 -2.62 2.69 5.17
CA LEU A 12 -1.46 1.83 5.44
C LEU A 12 -1.27 0.77 4.35
N LEU A 13 -2.34 0.13 3.89
CA LEU A 13 -2.25 -0.86 2.81
C LEU A 13 -1.66 -0.23 1.55
N PHE A 14 -2.24 0.87 1.06
CA PHE A 14 -1.76 1.54 -0.14
C PHE A 14 -0.36 2.12 0.04
N GLY A 15 -0.06 2.72 1.20
CA GLY A 15 1.27 3.26 1.49
C GLY A 15 2.35 2.19 1.43
N VAL A 16 2.13 1.02 2.05
CA VAL A 16 3.09 -0.09 2.02
C VAL A 16 3.25 -0.65 0.60
N VAL A 17 2.16 -0.82 -0.14
CA VAL A 17 2.21 -1.30 -1.53
C VAL A 17 3.00 -0.33 -2.42
N LEU A 18 2.70 0.97 -2.34
CA LEU A 18 3.36 2.01 -3.14
C LEU A 18 4.84 2.13 -2.79
N LEU A 19 5.20 2.19 -1.51
CA LEU A 19 6.61 2.25 -1.08
C LEU A 19 7.39 1.02 -1.50
N THR A 20 6.81 -0.17 -1.31
CA THR A 20 7.46 -1.43 -1.70
C THR A 20 7.71 -1.43 -3.20
N ASN A 21 6.72 -1.03 -3.99
CA ASN A 21 6.88 -0.95 -5.45
C ASN A 21 7.94 0.07 -5.85
N PHE A 22 7.92 1.28 -5.26
CA PHE A 22 8.90 2.33 -5.54
C PHE A 22 10.34 1.86 -5.29
N TYR A 23 10.61 1.24 -4.14
CA TYR A 23 11.96 0.77 -3.83
C TYR A 23 12.36 -0.42 -4.69
N LEU A 24 11.44 -1.31 -5.06
CA LEU A 24 11.72 -2.44 -5.95
C LEU A 24 11.98 -2.02 -7.38
N ASP A 25 11.37 -0.93 -7.86
CA ASP A 25 11.54 -0.42 -9.22
C ASP A 25 13.01 -0.08 -9.52
N SER A 26 13.75 0.39 -8.51
CA SER A 26 15.20 0.65 -8.64
C SER A 26 16.03 -0.62 -8.89
N TYR A 27 15.52 -1.78 -8.48
CA TYR A 27 16.19 -3.06 -8.70
C TYR A 27 15.71 -3.75 -9.98
N ILE A 28 14.40 -3.65 -10.29
CA ILE A 28 13.78 -4.34 -11.43
C ILE A 28 14.11 -3.60 -12.73
N SER A 29 15.10 -4.13 -13.46
CA SER A 29 15.55 -3.54 -14.72
C SER A 29 15.32 -4.47 -15.93
N LYS A 30 15.42 -3.92 -17.15
CA LYS A 30 15.43 -4.73 -18.39
C LYS A 30 16.85 -4.77 -18.93
N PRO A 31 17.40 -5.95 -19.32
CA PRO A 31 16.78 -7.28 -19.33
C PRO A 31 16.63 -7.90 -17.92
N PHE A 32 15.66 -8.81 -17.76
CA PHE A 32 15.40 -9.46 -16.47
C PHE A 32 16.58 -10.33 -16.02
N THR A 33 17.08 -10.10 -14.82
CA THR A 33 18.25 -10.72 -14.20
C THR A 33 17.90 -11.47 -12.92
N PHE A 34 18.87 -12.21 -12.36
CA PHE A 34 18.73 -12.85 -11.04
C PHE A 34 18.46 -11.84 -9.91
N THR A 35 18.95 -10.60 -10.03
CA THR A 35 18.69 -9.53 -9.07
C THR A 35 17.22 -9.15 -9.05
N ASP A 36 16.57 -9.09 -10.22
CA ASP A 36 15.14 -8.79 -10.35
C ASP A 36 14.29 -9.91 -9.73
N PHE A 37 14.71 -11.17 -9.90
CA PHE A 37 14.04 -12.30 -9.27
C PHE A 37 14.08 -12.23 -7.74
N ILE A 38 15.24 -11.87 -7.17
CA ILE A 38 15.39 -11.67 -5.73
C ILE A 38 14.52 -10.48 -5.27
N ALA A 39 14.52 -9.38 -6.01
CA ALA A 39 13.70 -8.21 -5.71
C ALA A 39 12.20 -8.57 -5.64
N ILE A 40 11.70 -9.36 -6.60
CA ILE A 40 10.32 -9.85 -6.60
C ILE A 40 10.03 -10.74 -5.38
N ILE A 41 10.95 -11.66 -5.03
CA ILE A 41 10.78 -12.51 -3.84
C ILE A 41 10.68 -11.65 -2.57
N ILE A 42 11.55 -10.64 -2.42
CA ILE A 42 11.51 -9.71 -1.30
C ILE A 42 10.17 -8.97 -1.27
N GLY A 43 9.71 -8.48 -2.43
CA GLY A 43 8.40 -7.85 -2.56
C GLY A 43 7.27 -8.75 -2.11
N LEU A 44 7.24 -10.00 -2.55
CA LEU A 44 6.23 -10.98 -2.13
C LEU A 44 6.28 -11.25 -0.61
N LEU A 45 7.49 -11.37 -0.04
CA LEU A 45 7.67 -11.57 1.40
C LEU A 45 7.16 -10.39 2.24
N ILE A 46 7.12 -9.17 1.68
CA ILE A 46 6.54 -7.99 2.33
C ILE A 46 5.02 -7.93 2.09
N ILE A 47 4.57 -8.11 0.85
CA ILE A 47 3.18 -7.89 0.46
C ILE A 47 2.23 -8.98 1.01
N ILE A 48 2.63 -10.25 0.99
CA ILE A 48 1.81 -11.36 1.48
C ILE A 48 1.38 -11.18 2.96
N PRO A 49 2.29 -10.95 3.93
CA PRO A 49 1.88 -10.77 5.32
C PRO A 49 1.03 -9.52 5.52
N VAL A 50 1.26 -8.45 4.76
CA VAL A 50 0.46 -7.23 4.79
C VAL A 50 -0.98 -7.51 4.40
N PHE A 51 -1.22 -8.25 3.31
CA PHE A 51 -2.58 -8.65 2.91
C PHE A 51 -3.25 -9.59 3.92
N ILE A 52 -2.50 -10.51 4.52
CA ILE A 52 -3.02 -11.39 5.58
C ILE A 52 -3.44 -10.58 6.81
N LEU A 53 -2.62 -9.63 7.25
CA LEU A 53 -2.91 -8.75 8.38
C LEU A 53 -4.10 -7.85 8.07
N TYR A 54 -4.12 -7.23 6.89
CA TYR A 54 -5.24 -6.44 6.40
C TYR A 54 -6.54 -7.23 6.46
N GLY A 55 -6.59 -8.45 5.91
CA GLY A 55 -7.79 -9.28 5.90
C GLY A 55 -8.26 -9.68 7.30
N LYS A 56 -7.34 -9.86 8.26
CA LYS A 56 -7.69 -10.13 9.67
C LYS A 56 -8.26 -8.90 10.37
N LEU A 57 -7.74 -7.71 10.07
CA LEU A 57 -8.15 -6.46 10.69
C LEU A 57 -9.46 -5.93 10.09
N ASP A 58 -9.63 -6.03 8.78
CA ASP A 58 -10.83 -5.61 8.06
C ASP A 58 -12.07 -6.40 8.53
N LYS A 59 -11.94 -7.73 8.72
CA LYS A 59 -13.00 -8.58 9.29
C LYS A 59 -13.46 -8.16 10.70
N ARG A 60 -12.63 -7.42 11.45
CA ARG A 60 -12.98 -6.92 12.78
C ARG A 60 -13.69 -5.56 12.74
N LEU A 61 -13.73 -4.91 11.58
CA LEU A 61 -14.45 -3.66 11.39
C LEU A 61 -15.93 -3.96 11.22
N LYS A 62 -16.78 -3.12 11.82
CA LYS A 62 -18.23 -3.20 11.60
C LYS A 62 -18.53 -2.93 10.13
N PRO A 63 -19.61 -3.49 9.56
CA PRO A 63 -20.00 -3.20 8.18
C PRO A 63 -20.20 -1.68 8.00
N ILE A 64 -19.62 -1.14 6.94
CA ILE A 64 -19.72 0.27 6.53
C ILE A 64 -20.52 0.31 5.22
N PRO A 65 -21.40 1.30 5.01
CA PRO A 65 -22.10 1.46 3.74
C PRO A 65 -21.14 1.54 2.55
N ILE A 66 -21.44 0.81 1.47
CA ILE A 66 -20.57 0.67 0.28
C ILE A 66 -20.16 2.01 -0.32
N PHE A 67 -21.07 2.99 -0.41
CA PHE A 67 -20.75 4.32 -0.92
C PHE A 67 -19.64 5.02 -0.10
N ILE A 68 -19.67 4.88 1.22
CA ILE A 68 -18.66 5.47 2.11
C ILE A 68 -17.35 4.70 2.00
N VAL A 69 -17.41 3.37 1.84
CA VAL A 69 -16.24 2.53 1.62
C VAL A 69 -15.47 2.97 0.37
N ILE A 70 -16.16 3.13 -0.76
CA ILE A 70 -15.56 3.56 -2.03
C ILE A 70 -14.91 4.93 -1.86
N LEU A 71 -15.63 5.88 -1.24
CA LEU A 71 -15.10 7.22 -0.99
C LEU A 71 -13.82 7.18 -0.12
N LEU A 72 -13.82 6.37 0.95
CA LEU A 72 -12.67 6.24 1.84
C LEU A 72 -11.48 5.54 1.17
N ILE A 73 -11.72 4.58 0.28
CA ILE A 73 -10.67 3.93 -0.51
C ILE A 73 -10.00 4.95 -1.43
N ILE A 74 -10.79 5.72 -2.19
CA ILE A 74 -10.26 6.76 -3.09
C ILE A 74 -9.47 7.79 -2.28
N LEU A 75 -10.03 8.26 -1.17
CA LEU A 75 -9.36 9.22 -0.30
C LEU A 75 -8.05 8.65 0.25
N ALA A 76 -8.07 7.42 0.74
CA ALA A 76 -6.88 6.77 1.28
C ALA A 76 -5.79 6.60 0.22
N MET A 77 -6.17 6.27 -1.01
CA MET A 77 -5.25 6.16 -2.14
C MET A 77 -4.60 7.51 -2.47
N VAL A 78 -5.38 8.59 -2.57
CA VAL A 78 -4.84 9.95 -2.82
C VAL A 78 -3.86 10.36 -1.72
N PHE A 79 -4.25 10.19 -0.46
CA PHE A 79 -3.38 10.52 0.67
C PHE A 79 -2.13 9.65 0.71
N ALA A 80 -2.25 8.35 0.42
CA ALA A 80 -1.11 7.44 0.37
C ALA A 80 -0.14 7.86 -0.73
N SER A 81 -0.61 8.16 -1.94
CA SER A 81 0.25 8.63 -3.04
C SER A 81 0.99 9.92 -2.71
N ILE A 82 0.29 10.90 -2.10
CA ILE A 82 0.91 12.14 -1.66
C ILE A 82 1.99 11.84 -0.60
N PHE A 83 1.63 11.05 0.42
CA PHE A 83 2.55 10.66 1.49
C PHE A 83 3.78 9.92 0.96
N THR A 84 3.60 8.99 0.02
CA THR A 84 4.73 8.28 -0.59
C THR A 84 5.60 9.22 -1.39
N ALA A 85 5.03 10.13 -2.18
CA ALA A 85 5.80 11.11 -2.96
C ALA A 85 6.64 12.05 -2.08
N PHE A 86 6.12 12.42 -0.89
CA PHE A 86 6.89 13.13 0.11
C PHE A 86 8.01 12.28 0.71
N MET A 87 7.72 11.02 1.05
CA MET A 87 8.69 10.10 1.66
C MET A 87 9.83 9.71 0.71
N THR A 88 9.54 9.58 -0.58
CA THR A 88 10.53 9.25 -1.62
C THR A 88 11.30 10.47 -2.10
N GLY A 89 10.89 11.68 -1.71
CA GLY A 89 11.50 12.93 -2.13
C GLY A 89 11.21 13.31 -3.59
N GLU A 90 10.24 12.65 -4.24
CA GLU A 90 9.77 13.01 -5.59
C GLU A 90 9.06 14.38 -5.60
N VAL A 91 8.50 14.80 -4.47
CA VAL A 91 7.93 16.14 -4.28
C VAL A 91 8.76 16.90 -3.24
N GLN A 92 9.46 17.94 -3.70
CA GLN A 92 10.18 18.89 -2.85
C GLN A 92 9.48 20.25 -2.98
N PHE A 93 9.13 20.86 -1.84
CA PHE A 93 8.65 22.24 -1.76
C PHE A 93 9.83 23.20 -1.56
#